data_AF-A0A1E4ENX3-F1
#
_entry.id   AF-A0A1E4ENX3-F1
#
_cell.length_a   1.000
_cell.length_b   1.000
_cell.length_c   1.000
_cell.angle_alpha   90.00
_cell.angle_beta   90.00
_cell.angle_gamma   90.00
#
_symmetry.space_group_name_H-M   'P 1'
#
loop_
_entity.id
_entity.type
_entity.pdbx_description
1 polymer ?
#
loop_
_entity_poly.entity_id
_entity_poly.type
_entity_poly.pdbx_seq_one_letter_code
_entity_poly.pdbx_strand_id
1 'polypeptide(L)'
;MPQSVTVIERQAPADLAPASIGDVLVQVPGPANPGGAGLFGQGFNIRGFGATGTAASEAGIVQRIDAERTYSESYCQGFLFVEPDFLKRVEVLRGPGSSTLHGAGALGGVIAMETIDADDRIAPGANSGGRVRLGHASNPGTGFGSLAWGWRTDTGAVTAFAYRIIGDTRDADGRTIVRANADTPNLLLKARQQRGDPWVEASSLHLEAKGDDQNLNQLEGPQPCLFRGCTGWGVGDILTRDR
;
A
#
# COMPACT_ATOMS: atom_id res chain seq x y z
N MET A 1 7.97 27.11 5.46
CA MET A 1 9.23 26.48 5.03
C MET A 1 9.02 25.92 3.62
N PRO A 2 9.92 26.12 2.65
CA PRO A 2 9.81 25.45 1.36
C PRO A 2 9.97 23.94 1.58
N GLN A 3 8.97 23.17 1.16
CA GLN A 3 8.96 21.71 1.31
C GLN A 3 8.79 21.07 -0.05
N SER A 4 9.54 20.00 -0.32
CA SER A 4 9.46 19.28 -1.58
C SER A 4 8.35 18.22 -1.47
N VAL A 5 7.19 18.55 -2.05
CA VAL A 5 6.00 17.69 -2.06
C VAL A 5 5.81 17.13 -3.47
N THR A 6 5.60 15.82 -3.56
CA THR A 6 5.12 15.18 -4.79
C THR A 6 3.74 14.62 -4.51
N VAL A 7 2.78 14.97 -5.35
CA VAL A 7 1.39 14.50 -5.27
C VAL A 7 1.13 13.60 -6.47
N ILE A 8 0.69 12.38 -6.19
CA ILE A 8 0.23 11.42 -7.19
C ILE A 8 -1.28 11.29 -6.99
N GLU A 9 -2.03 11.84 -7.95
CA GLU A 9 -3.48 11.68 -8.01
C GLU A 9 -3.84 10.60 -8.99
N ARG A 10 -4.84 9.79 -8.64
CA ARG A 10 -5.41 8.81 -9.56
C ARG A 10 -6.30 9.52 -10.57
N GLN A 11 -5.69 10.13 -11.57
CA GLN A 11 -6.40 10.58 -12.76
C GLN A 11 -6.74 9.36 -13.62
N ALA A 12 -7.95 9.30 -14.16
CA ALA A 12 -8.23 8.39 -15.27
C ALA A 12 -7.42 8.92 -16.48
N PRO A 13 -6.39 8.18 -16.94
CA PRO A 13 -6.60 6.96 -17.71
C PRO A 13 -5.64 5.79 -17.38
N ALA A 14 -5.85 4.69 -18.11
CA ALA A 14 -5.53 3.29 -17.84
C ALA A 14 -4.05 2.83 -17.82
N ASP A 15 -3.06 3.73 -17.82
CA ASP A 15 -1.68 3.36 -18.13
C ASP A 15 -0.92 2.74 -16.95
N LEU A 16 -1.32 3.07 -15.72
CA LEU A 16 -0.84 2.42 -14.52
C LEU A 16 -1.99 1.62 -13.93
N ALA A 17 -1.93 0.31 -14.11
CA ALA A 17 -2.72 -0.65 -13.36
C ALA A 17 -1.87 -1.18 -12.19
N PRO A 18 -1.58 -0.35 -11.16
CA PRO A 18 -0.63 -0.74 -10.12
C PRO A 18 -1.09 -2.03 -9.46
N ALA A 19 -0.15 -2.95 -9.30
CA ALA A 19 -0.32 -4.18 -8.56
C ALA A 19 -0.03 -3.93 -7.08
N SER A 20 0.83 -2.97 -6.74
CA SER A 20 1.16 -2.57 -5.37
C SER A 20 1.28 -1.05 -5.20
N ILE A 21 1.39 -0.58 -3.95
CA ILE A 21 1.74 0.82 -3.64
C ILE A 21 3.15 1.19 -4.14
N GLY A 22 4.07 0.23 -4.22
CA GLY A 22 5.40 0.43 -4.79
C GLY A 22 5.35 0.91 -6.25
N ASP A 23 4.42 0.36 -7.04
CA ASP A 23 4.23 0.75 -8.44
C ASP A 23 3.72 2.20 -8.58
N VAL A 24 2.91 2.65 -7.60
CA VAL A 24 2.45 4.04 -7.53
C VAL A 24 3.63 4.96 -7.21
N LEU A 25 4.44 4.58 -6.23
CA LEU A 25 5.53 5.39 -5.69
C LEU A 25 6.78 5.47 -6.58
N VAL A 26 6.94 4.56 -7.56
CA VAL A 26 7.99 4.63 -8.60
C VAL A 26 8.00 5.96 -9.37
N GLN A 27 6.85 6.66 -9.42
CA GLN A 27 6.73 7.95 -10.10
C GLN A 27 7.35 9.13 -9.32
N VAL A 28 7.68 8.93 -8.04
CA VAL A 28 8.27 10.00 -7.22
C VAL A 28 9.77 10.12 -7.56
N PRO A 29 10.29 11.31 -7.92
CA PRO A 29 11.71 11.50 -8.20
C PRO A 29 12.57 11.61 -6.94
N GLY A 30 13.67 10.86 -6.88
CA GLY A 30 14.64 10.90 -5.77
C GLY A 30 14.50 9.86 -4.63
N PRO A 31 13.34 9.27 -4.32
CA PRO A 31 13.28 8.06 -3.51
C PRO A 31 13.69 6.84 -4.33
N ALA A 32 14.35 5.89 -3.68
CA ALA A 32 14.44 4.54 -4.20
C ALA A 32 13.21 3.78 -3.69
N ASN A 33 12.50 3.05 -4.54
CA ASN A 33 11.62 1.97 -4.09
C ASN A 33 12.53 0.75 -3.92
N PRO A 34 13.00 0.43 -2.71
CA PRO A 34 13.74 -0.81 -2.52
C PRO A 34 12.87 -2.05 -2.73
N GLY A 35 11.56 -1.89 -2.90
CA GLY A 35 10.63 -2.97 -3.22
C GLY A 35 10.36 -3.86 -2.02
N GLY A 36 9.20 -4.50 -2.04
CA GLY A 36 8.91 -5.71 -1.28
C GLY A 36 8.33 -6.75 -2.24
N ALA A 37 8.61 -8.04 -2.03
CA ALA A 37 8.09 -9.08 -2.90
C ALA A 37 6.57 -9.31 -2.72
N GLY A 38 6.01 -8.98 -1.56
CA GLY A 38 4.59 -9.15 -1.22
C GLY A 38 3.73 -7.91 -1.54
N LEU A 39 2.41 -8.09 -1.68
CA LEU A 39 1.47 -6.97 -1.87
C LEU A 39 1.56 -5.92 -0.76
N PHE A 40 1.59 -6.42 0.46
CA PHE A 40 1.78 -5.68 1.69
C PHE A 40 3.21 -5.87 2.16
N GLY A 41 3.82 -4.80 2.68
CA GLY A 41 5.24 -4.85 2.99
C GLY A 41 6.14 -4.28 1.90
N GLN A 42 5.64 -3.31 1.14
CA GLN A 42 6.49 -2.55 0.23
C GLN A 42 7.44 -1.64 1.05
N GLY A 43 8.71 -1.61 0.69
CA GLY A 43 9.70 -0.69 1.27
C GLY A 43 9.80 0.61 0.48
N PHE A 44 10.10 1.73 1.13
CA PHE A 44 10.30 3.01 0.44
C PHE A 44 11.41 3.84 1.08
N ASN A 45 12.35 4.34 0.28
CA ASN A 45 13.45 5.15 0.78
C ASN A 45 13.25 6.64 0.50
N ILE A 46 13.34 7.49 1.53
CA ILE A 46 13.41 8.94 1.37
C ILE A 46 14.75 9.44 1.91
N ARG A 47 15.69 9.75 1.00
CA ARG A 47 17.01 10.34 1.33
C ARG A 47 17.76 9.57 2.43
N GLY A 48 17.73 8.23 2.39
CA GLY A 48 18.42 7.38 3.36
C GLY A 48 17.56 6.88 4.53
N PHE A 49 16.34 7.40 4.72
CA PHE A 49 15.36 6.84 5.66
C PHE A 49 14.46 5.82 4.95
N GLY A 50 14.08 4.72 5.60
CA GLY A 50 13.26 3.64 5.04
C GLY A 50 13.97 2.74 4.01
N ALA A 51 15.31 2.73 3.99
CA ALA A 51 16.06 1.78 3.16
C ALA A 51 15.90 0.35 3.72
N THR A 52 15.61 -0.59 2.83
CA THR A 52 15.51 -2.02 3.12
C THR A 52 16.78 -2.56 3.76
N GLY A 53 16.61 -3.40 4.78
CA GLY A 53 17.69 -4.02 5.55
C GLY A 53 17.94 -3.38 6.92
N THR A 54 17.37 -2.21 7.20
CA THR A 54 17.38 -1.62 8.55
C THR A 54 15.98 -1.16 8.95
N ALA A 55 15.24 -2.02 9.67
CA ALA A 55 13.93 -1.69 10.24
C ALA A 55 13.94 -0.36 11.02
N ALA A 56 15.08 -0.05 11.67
CA ALA A 56 15.29 1.20 12.39
C ALA A 56 15.20 2.48 11.52
N SER A 57 15.47 2.39 10.20
CA SER A 57 15.40 3.57 9.32
C SER A 57 13.97 3.88 8.86
N GLU A 58 13.06 2.90 8.91
CA GLU A 58 11.65 3.02 8.52
C GLU A 58 10.89 3.95 9.48
N ALA A 59 11.24 3.92 10.77
CA ALA A 59 10.68 4.80 11.79
C ALA A 59 10.87 6.31 11.50
N GLY A 60 11.81 6.67 10.60
CA GLY A 60 12.03 8.04 10.15
C GLY A 60 11.03 8.54 9.10
N ILE A 61 10.18 7.67 8.55
CA ILE A 61 9.12 8.02 7.61
C ILE A 61 7.77 7.79 8.28
N VAL A 62 6.97 8.84 8.39
CA VAL A 62 5.61 8.73 8.93
C VAL A 62 4.64 8.35 7.82
N GLN A 63 3.82 7.35 8.06
CA GLN A 63 2.78 6.91 7.14
C GLN A 63 1.41 7.35 7.65
N ARG A 64 0.54 7.76 6.73
CA ARG A 64 -0.84 8.11 7.06
C ARG A 64 -1.82 7.58 6.03
N ILE A 65 -2.98 7.12 6.51
CA ILE A 65 -4.14 6.78 5.69
C ILE A 65 -5.31 7.60 6.23
N ASP A 66 -5.94 8.42 5.40
CA ASP A 66 -7.06 9.29 5.80
C ASP A 66 -6.77 10.14 7.05
N ALA A 67 -5.57 10.75 7.07
CA ALA A 67 -5.02 11.55 8.16
C ALA A 67 -4.69 10.81 9.47
N GLU A 68 -5.07 9.54 9.62
CA GLU A 68 -4.69 8.68 10.73
C GLU A 68 -3.24 8.20 10.57
N ARG A 69 -2.49 8.11 11.67
CA ARG A 69 -1.10 7.64 11.62
C ARG A 69 -1.09 6.12 11.72
N THR A 70 -0.76 5.47 10.61
CA THR A 70 -0.53 4.03 10.60
C THR A 70 0.92 3.74 10.96
N TYR A 71 1.13 2.76 11.83
CA TYR A 71 2.45 2.20 12.08
C TYR A 71 2.42 0.71 11.78
N SER A 72 3.31 0.29 10.91
CA SER A 72 3.51 -1.11 10.60
C SER A 72 5.00 -1.32 10.47
N GLU A 73 5.56 -2.16 11.34
CA GLU A 73 6.96 -2.56 11.31
C GLU A 73 6.97 -4.08 11.31
N SER A 74 7.58 -4.65 10.29
CA SER A 74 7.80 -6.09 10.24
C SER A 74 9.19 -6.36 9.68
N TYR A 75 10.02 -7.03 10.49
CA TYR A 75 11.43 -7.21 10.19
C TYR A 75 11.62 -7.94 8.85
N CYS A 76 12.35 -7.31 7.92
CA CYS A 76 12.59 -7.83 6.57
C CYS A 76 11.33 -8.10 5.73
N GLN A 77 10.22 -7.43 6.05
CA GLN A 77 8.96 -7.55 5.32
C GLN A 77 8.45 -6.20 4.82
N GLY A 78 9.15 -5.09 5.08
CA GLY A 78 8.72 -3.75 4.69
C GLY A 78 7.58 -3.18 5.53
N PHE A 79 7.15 -1.98 5.19
CA PHE A 79 6.37 -1.14 6.12
C PHE A 79 5.12 -0.47 5.53
N LEU A 80 4.92 -0.52 4.20
CA LEU A 80 3.71 0.02 3.55
C LEU A 80 2.66 -1.08 3.36
N PHE A 81 1.50 -0.88 3.98
CA PHE A 81 0.37 -1.81 3.99
C PHE A 81 -0.89 -1.10 3.50
N VAL A 82 -1.18 -1.18 2.19
CA VAL A 82 -2.36 -0.55 1.61
C VAL A 82 -2.80 -1.25 0.33
N GLU A 83 -4.11 -1.36 0.13
CA GLU A 83 -4.67 -1.81 -1.16
C GLU A 83 -4.66 -0.63 -2.15
N PRO A 84 -3.87 -0.70 -3.24
CA PRO A 84 -3.79 0.40 -4.19
C PRO A 84 -5.16 0.77 -4.76
N ASP A 85 -6.09 -0.16 -4.96
CA ASP A 85 -7.42 0.15 -5.52
C ASP A 85 -8.31 1.03 -4.63
N PHE A 86 -7.99 1.12 -3.35
CA PHE A 86 -8.71 1.95 -2.40
C PHE A 86 -8.19 3.39 -2.37
N LEU A 87 -7.04 3.67 -2.98
CA LEU A 87 -6.43 5.00 -2.97
C LEU A 87 -6.95 5.90 -4.09
N LYS A 88 -7.19 7.17 -3.76
CA LYS A 88 -7.37 8.24 -4.76
C LYS A 88 -6.13 9.12 -4.89
N ARG A 89 -5.33 9.23 -3.82
CA ARG A 89 -4.21 10.17 -3.76
C ARG A 89 -3.10 9.68 -2.84
N VAL A 90 -1.86 9.92 -3.25
CA VAL A 90 -0.65 9.67 -2.45
C VAL A 90 0.23 10.90 -2.52
N GLU A 91 0.54 11.46 -1.37
CA GLU A 91 1.50 12.56 -1.23
C GLU A 91 2.77 12.07 -0.55
N VAL A 92 3.92 12.47 -1.11
CA VAL A 92 5.23 12.24 -0.50
C VAL A 92 5.86 13.58 -0.16
N LEU A 93 5.98 13.82 1.14
CA LEU A 93 6.56 15.01 1.74
C LEU A 93 7.98 14.66 2.19
N ARG A 94 8.99 15.32 1.63
CA ARG A 94 10.39 14.97 1.86
C ARG A 94 11.09 15.91 2.83
N GLY A 95 11.84 15.34 3.75
CA GLY A 95 12.70 16.03 4.71
C GLY A 95 11.98 16.44 6.01
N PRO A 96 12.75 16.93 7.00
CA PRO A 96 12.29 17.08 8.38
C PRO A 96 11.23 18.17 8.59
N GLY A 97 11.02 19.06 7.60
CA GLY A 97 9.97 20.08 7.64
C GLY A 97 8.57 19.49 7.85
N SER A 98 8.34 18.25 7.40
CA SER A 98 7.08 17.55 7.58
C SER A 98 6.74 17.26 9.05
N SER A 99 7.75 17.22 9.95
CA SER A 99 7.53 16.99 11.38
C SER A 99 6.69 18.10 12.05
N THR A 100 6.65 19.30 11.46
CA THR A 100 5.87 20.44 11.99
C THR A 100 4.35 20.23 11.87
N LEU A 101 3.90 19.63 10.78
CA LEU A 101 2.49 19.38 10.49
C LEU A 101 2.07 17.94 10.80
N HIS A 102 3.02 17.00 10.73
CA HIS A 102 2.73 15.57 10.85
C HIS A 102 3.23 14.91 12.14
N GLY A 103 3.83 15.70 13.04
CA GLY A 103 4.27 15.25 14.36
C GLY A 103 5.68 14.64 14.37
N ALA A 104 6.11 14.24 15.56
CA ALA A 104 7.46 13.70 15.78
C ALA A 104 7.70 12.38 15.01
N GLY A 105 8.95 12.18 14.59
CA GLY A 105 9.41 10.98 13.88
C GLY A 105 9.47 11.12 12.35
N ALA A 106 8.95 12.20 11.77
CA ALA A 106 9.02 12.44 10.32
C ALA A 106 10.37 13.08 9.90
N LEU A 107 11.49 12.46 10.28
CA LEU A 107 12.85 12.94 10.01
C LEU A 107 13.20 12.84 8.51
N GLY A 108 12.84 11.71 7.90
CA GLY A 108 12.99 11.46 6.47
C GLY A 108 11.85 12.06 5.65
N GLY A 109 10.63 12.04 6.19
CA GLY A 109 9.46 12.60 5.53
C GLY A 109 8.15 11.98 5.97
N VAL A 110 7.12 12.20 5.15
CA VAL A 110 5.77 11.64 5.33
C VAL A 110 5.28 11.08 4.00
N ILE A 111 4.64 9.91 4.07
CA ILE A 111 3.82 9.37 2.99
C ILE A 111 2.36 9.47 3.47
N ALA A 112 1.59 10.36 2.87
CA ALA A 112 0.18 10.55 3.19
C ALA A 112 -0.68 9.97 2.07
N MET A 113 -1.55 9.04 2.42
CA MET A 113 -2.43 8.32 1.51
C MET A 113 -3.87 8.70 1.82
N GLU A 114 -4.65 8.93 0.78
CA GLU A 114 -6.07 9.25 0.88
C GLU A 114 -6.87 8.18 0.16
N THR A 115 -7.83 7.60 0.87
CA THR A 115 -8.74 6.62 0.30
C THR A 115 -9.85 7.31 -0.48
N ILE A 116 -10.44 6.55 -1.40
CA ILE A 116 -11.56 6.97 -2.23
C ILE A 116 -12.76 7.37 -1.37
N ASP A 117 -13.54 8.33 -1.85
CA ASP A 117 -14.84 8.71 -1.30
C ASP A 117 -15.97 8.46 -2.30
N ALA A 118 -17.19 8.86 -1.93
CA ALA A 118 -18.37 8.69 -2.77
C ALA A 118 -18.30 9.55 -4.03
N ASP A 119 -17.80 10.77 -3.93
CA ASP A 119 -17.78 11.73 -5.04
C ASP A 119 -16.77 11.30 -6.12
N ASP A 120 -15.71 10.59 -5.75
CA ASP A 120 -14.77 9.99 -6.71
C ASP A 120 -15.41 8.90 -7.61
N ARG A 121 -16.54 8.32 -7.19
CA ARG A 121 -17.19 7.19 -7.87
C ARG A 121 -18.49 7.55 -8.56
N ILE A 122 -19.02 8.74 -8.30
CA ILE A 122 -20.32 9.17 -8.77
C ILE A 122 -20.13 10.23 -9.85
N ALA A 123 -20.59 9.95 -11.06
CA ALA A 123 -20.52 10.92 -12.15
C ALA A 123 -21.37 12.17 -11.84
N PRO A 124 -21.01 13.35 -12.38
CA PRO A 124 -21.82 14.55 -12.24
C PRO A 124 -23.29 14.32 -12.64
N GLY A 125 -24.22 14.70 -11.77
CA GLY A 125 -25.67 14.51 -11.99
C GLY A 125 -26.23 13.13 -11.64
N ALA A 126 -25.39 12.16 -11.24
CA ALA A 126 -25.83 10.87 -10.72
C ALA A 126 -25.87 10.84 -9.18
N ASN A 127 -26.64 9.90 -8.63
CA ASN A 127 -26.73 9.65 -7.18
C ASN A 127 -25.99 8.38 -6.75
N SER A 128 -25.48 7.62 -7.70
CA SER A 128 -24.63 6.45 -7.45
C SER A 128 -23.74 6.19 -8.64
N GLY A 129 -22.69 5.42 -8.42
CA GLY A 129 -21.74 5.05 -9.45
C GLY A 129 -20.69 4.12 -8.89
N GLY A 130 -19.91 3.52 -9.78
CA GLY A 130 -18.92 2.55 -9.36
C GLY A 130 -17.90 2.24 -10.43
N ARG A 131 -16.90 1.47 -10.03
CA ARG A 131 -15.83 0.98 -10.89
C ARG A 131 -15.54 -0.47 -10.55
N VAL A 132 -15.42 -1.27 -11.59
CA VAL A 132 -14.91 -2.64 -11.51
C VAL A 132 -13.54 -2.67 -12.17
N ARG A 133 -12.59 -3.40 -11.57
CA ARG A 133 -11.29 -3.71 -12.16
C ARG A 133 -11.11 -5.22 -12.13
N LEU A 134 -10.64 -5.78 -13.22
CA LEU A 134 -10.19 -7.17 -13.31
C LEU A 134 -8.84 -7.16 -13.99
N GLY A 135 -7.98 -8.10 -13.63
CA GLY A 135 -6.76 -8.30 -14.40
C GLY A 135 -5.95 -9.50 -13.97
N HIS A 136 -4.92 -9.74 -14.76
CA HIS A 136 -4.06 -10.88 -14.64
C HIS A 136 -2.62 -10.48 -14.94
N ALA A 137 -1.66 -11.06 -14.23
CA ALA A 137 -0.24 -10.93 -14.53
C ALA A 137 0.39 -12.33 -14.57
N SER A 138 1.19 -12.61 -15.61
CA SER A 138 1.78 -13.95 -15.80
C SER A 138 2.90 -14.26 -14.80
N ASN A 139 3.58 -13.25 -14.28
CA ASN A 139 4.60 -13.36 -13.25
C ASN A 139 4.33 -12.27 -12.21
N PRO A 140 3.99 -12.61 -10.95
CA PRO A 140 4.09 -13.93 -10.30
C PRO A 140 2.90 -14.89 -10.53
N GLY A 141 2.06 -14.70 -11.55
CA GLY A 141 0.84 -15.49 -11.73
C GLY A 141 -0.31 -14.95 -10.90
N THR A 142 -0.59 -13.65 -11.04
CA THR A 142 -1.59 -12.93 -10.24
C THR A 142 -2.93 -12.94 -10.95
N GLY A 143 -4.00 -13.27 -10.22
CA GLY A 143 -5.38 -12.97 -10.61
C GLY A 143 -5.95 -11.92 -9.66
N PHE A 144 -6.61 -10.89 -10.17
CA PHE A 144 -7.20 -9.88 -9.30
C PHE A 144 -8.57 -9.38 -9.78
N GLY A 145 -9.40 -9.00 -8.82
CA GLY A 145 -10.65 -8.30 -9.05
C GLY A 145 -10.96 -7.30 -7.95
N SER A 146 -11.48 -6.13 -8.32
CA SER A 146 -11.96 -5.13 -7.37
C SER A 146 -13.26 -4.48 -7.85
N LEU A 147 -14.07 -4.07 -6.88
CA LEU A 147 -15.31 -3.35 -7.06
C LEU A 147 -15.32 -2.21 -6.05
N ALA A 148 -15.61 -1.01 -6.52
CA ALA A 148 -15.92 0.12 -5.65
C ALA A 148 -17.23 0.75 -6.09
N TRP A 149 -18.10 1.05 -5.14
CA TRP A 149 -19.40 1.61 -5.40
C TRP A 149 -19.70 2.73 -4.41
N GLY A 150 -20.11 3.88 -4.94
CA GLY A 150 -20.52 5.05 -4.19
C GLY A 150 -22.02 5.32 -4.31
N TRP A 151 -22.61 5.85 -3.24
CA TRP A 151 -23.97 6.38 -3.20
C TRP A 151 -23.96 7.76 -2.56
N ARG A 152 -24.78 8.65 -3.08
CA ARG A 152 -24.93 10.02 -2.59
C ARG A 152 -26.40 10.36 -2.45
N THR A 153 -26.79 10.56 -1.20
CA THR A 153 -28.07 11.17 -0.80
C THR A 153 -27.72 12.45 0.00
N ASP A 154 -28.24 12.60 1.22
CA ASP A 154 -27.77 13.60 2.19
C ASP A 154 -26.42 13.22 2.83
N THR A 155 -26.01 11.96 2.64
CA THR A 155 -24.74 11.38 3.05
C THR A 155 -24.06 10.79 1.81
N GLY A 156 -22.77 11.05 1.64
CA GLY A 156 -21.94 10.34 0.66
C GLY A 156 -21.36 9.09 1.32
N ALA A 157 -21.55 7.92 0.72
CA ALA A 157 -20.96 6.67 1.19
C ALA A 157 -20.29 5.92 0.05
N VAL A 158 -19.19 5.25 0.34
CA VAL A 158 -18.48 4.37 -0.58
C VAL A 158 -18.14 3.05 0.10
N THR A 159 -18.30 1.98 -0.66
CA THR A 159 -17.84 0.64 -0.30
C THR A 159 -16.91 0.17 -1.40
N ALA A 160 -15.74 -0.36 -1.03
CA ALA A 160 -14.85 -1.00 -1.97
C ALA A 160 -14.33 -2.33 -1.45
N PHE A 161 -14.30 -3.30 -2.35
CA PHE A 161 -13.78 -4.64 -2.12
C PHE A 161 -12.70 -4.94 -3.15
N ALA A 162 -11.61 -5.55 -2.72
CA ALA A 162 -10.56 -6.04 -3.61
C ALA A 162 -10.14 -7.43 -3.16
N TYR A 163 -9.98 -8.32 -4.14
CA TYR A 163 -9.46 -9.67 -3.94
C TYR A 163 -8.34 -9.93 -4.93
N ARG A 164 -7.21 -10.41 -4.42
CA ARG A 164 -6.05 -10.79 -5.23
C ARG A 164 -5.57 -12.16 -4.79
N ILE A 165 -5.21 -12.97 -5.77
CA ILE A 165 -4.47 -14.22 -5.61
C ILE A 165 -3.13 -13.95 -6.29
N ILE A 166 -2.04 -14.05 -5.54
CA ILE A 166 -0.68 -13.73 -5.98
C ILE A 166 0.16 -15.00 -5.83
N GLY A 167 0.81 -15.43 -6.90
CA GLY A 167 1.74 -16.56 -6.88
C GLY A 167 3.17 -16.16 -6.51
N ASP A 168 4.14 -16.95 -6.97
CA ASP A 168 5.56 -16.72 -6.73
C ASP A 168 6.26 -16.05 -7.92
N THR A 169 7.10 -15.06 -7.65
CA THR A 169 7.90 -14.39 -8.67
C THR A 169 9.03 -15.31 -9.14
N ARG A 170 9.13 -15.52 -10.45
CA ARG A 170 10.17 -16.35 -11.09
C ARG A 170 11.14 -15.53 -11.94
N ASP A 171 12.40 -15.94 -11.96
CA ASP A 171 13.42 -15.41 -12.85
C ASP A 171 13.31 -16.00 -14.27
N ALA A 172 14.20 -15.56 -15.17
CA ALA A 172 14.24 -16.03 -16.56
C ALA A 172 14.58 -17.52 -16.70
N ASP A 173 15.24 -18.12 -15.70
CA ASP A 173 15.56 -19.55 -15.64
C ASP A 173 14.43 -20.37 -14.99
N GLY A 174 13.33 -19.72 -14.57
CA GLY A 174 12.17 -20.35 -13.94
C GLY A 174 12.32 -20.61 -12.44
N ARG A 175 13.36 -20.08 -11.78
CA ARG A 175 13.57 -20.23 -10.33
C ARG A 175 12.77 -19.18 -9.56
N THR A 176 12.16 -19.58 -8.45
CA THR A 176 11.51 -18.64 -7.53
C THR A 176 12.56 -17.75 -6.86
N ILE A 177 12.37 -16.43 -6.94
CA ILE A 177 13.29 -15.44 -6.37
C ILE A 177 12.97 -15.22 -4.89
N VAL A 178 11.73 -14.82 -4.59
CA VAL A 178 11.19 -14.62 -3.24
C VAL A 178 9.79 -15.22 -3.19
N ARG A 179 9.53 -16.04 -2.17
CA ARG A 179 8.20 -16.62 -1.88
C ARG A 179 7.39 -15.61 -1.07
N ALA A 180 6.52 -14.89 -1.77
CA ALA A 180 5.66 -13.85 -1.20
C ALA A 180 4.24 -13.91 -1.77
N ASN A 181 3.81 -15.11 -2.15
CA ASN A 181 2.45 -15.46 -2.58
C ASN A 181 1.40 -15.03 -1.55
N ALA A 182 0.23 -14.57 -1.98
CA ALA A 182 -0.79 -14.14 -1.03
C ALA A 182 -2.21 -14.18 -1.61
N ASP A 183 -3.18 -14.52 -0.74
CA ASP A 183 -4.61 -14.28 -0.92
C ASP A 183 -5.04 -13.06 -0.09
N THR A 184 -5.67 -12.06 -0.73
CA THR A 184 -5.86 -10.74 -0.11
C THR A 184 -7.31 -10.23 -0.16
N PRO A 185 -8.19 -10.59 0.81
CA PRO A 185 -9.56 -10.09 0.90
C PRO A 185 -9.63 -8.74 1.62
N ASN A 186 -9.54 -7.65 0.86
CA ASN A 186 -9.52 -6.29 1.39
C ASN A 186 -10.90 -5.63 1.27
N LEU A 187 -11.27 -4.80 2.26
CA LEU A 187 -12.53 -4.06 2.31
C LEU A 187 -12.31 -2.64 2.82
N LEU A 188 -12.93 -1.67 2.17
CA LEU A 188 -13.06 -0.29 2.63
C LEU A 188 -14.55 0.07 2.73
N LEU A 189 -14.92 0.64 3.88
CA LEU A 189 -16.20 1.30 4.10
C LEU A 189 -15.93 2.73 4.52
N LYS A 190 -16.57 3.71 3.88
CA LYS A 190 -16.40 5.12 4.23
C LYS A 190 -17.68 5.88 4.01
N ALA A 191 -18.07 6.71 4.97
CA ALA A 191 -19.26 7.54 4.91
C ALA A 191 -18.98 8.93 5.45
N ARG A 192 -19.45 9.94 4.72
CA ARG A 192 -19.30 11.35 5.04
C ARG A 192 -20.64 12.05 4.97
N GLN A 193 -20.98 12.79 6.02
CA GLN A 193 -22.20 13.55 6.12
C GLN A 193 -21.89 15.03 6.35
N GLN A 194 -22.48 15.89 5.52
CA GLN A 194 -22.44 17.33 5.71
C GLN A 194 -23.49 17.73 6.76
N ARG A 195 -23.11 18.53 7.76
CA ARG A 195 -23.97 19.01 8.85
C ARG A 195 -23.94 20.55 8.88
N GLY A 196 -24.43 21.19 7.82
CA GLY A 196 -24.26 22.63 7.62
C GLY A 196 -22.84 22.95 7.20
N ASP A 197 -22.13 23.79 7.95
CA ASP A 197 -20.72 24.13 7.70
C ASP A 197 -19.75 22.96 8.02
N PRO A 198 -19.85 22.26 9.17
CA PRO A 198 -19.00 21.11 9.45
C PRO A 198 -19.43 19.86 8.70
N TRP A 199 -18.50 18.95 8.51
CA TRP A 199 -18.74 17.58 8.06
C TRP A 199 -18.23 16.59 9.10
N VAL A 200 -18.86 15.41 9.12
CA VAL A 200 -18.41 14.26 9.91
C VAL A 200 -18.14 13.12 8.94
N GLU A 201 -17.03 12.42 9.14
CA GLU A 201 -16.66 11.24 8.37
C GLU A 201 -16.37 10.08 9.32
N ALA A 202 -16.75 8.88 8.88
CA ALA A 202 -16.37 7.63 9.50
C ALA A 202 -15.87 6.69 8.42
N SER A 203 -14.75 6.02 8.68
CA SER A 203 -14.17 5.01 7.81
C SER A 203 -13.81 3.76 8.59
N SER A 204 -13.85 2.62 7.91
CA SER A 204 -13.34 1.34 8.38
C SER A 204 -12.60 0.70 7.22
N LEU A 205 -11.33 0.37 7.47
CA LEU A 205 -10.44 -0.23 6.50
C LEU A 205 -10.01 -1.58 7.05
N HIS A 206 -10.32 -2.64 6.31
CA HIS A 206 -9.86 -3.98 6.61
C HIS A 206 -8.91 -4.44 5.53
N LEU A 207 -7.66 -4.67 5.91
CA LEU A 207 -6.63 -5.19 5.02
C LEU A 207 -6.17 -6.55 5.52
N GLU A 208 -6.07 -7.51 4.62
CA GLU A 208 -5.59 -8.85 4.90
C GLU A 208 -4.75 -9.38 3.75
N ALA A 209 -3.63 -10.02 4.08
CA ALA A 209 -2.88 -10.85 3.16
C ALA A 209 -2.47 -12.15 3.87
N LYS A 210 -2.90 -13.28 3.31
CA LYS A 210 -2.54 -14.61 3.79
C LYS A 210 -1.62 -15.26 2.77
N GLY A 211 -0.37 -15.51 3.15
CA GLY A 211 0.58 -16.27 2.36
C GLY A 211 0.92 -17.60 3.01
N ASP A 212 1.24 -18.59 2.18
CA ASP A 212 1.61 -19.94 2.61
C ASP A 212 3.03 -20.24 2.12
N ASP A 213 3.88 -20.81 2.98
CA ASP A 213 5.28 -21.13 2.66
C ASP A 213 6.11 -19.93 2.18
N GLN A 214 5.84 -18.76 2.76
CA GLN A 214 6.52 -17.50 2.43
C GLN A 214 7.93 -17.43 3.05
N ASN A 215 8.84 -16.75 2.38
CA ASN A 215 10.12 -16.38 2.97
C ASN A 215 9.89 -15.38 4.11
N LEU A 216 10.51 -15.62 5.26
CA LEU A 216 10.49 -14.64 6.36
C LEU A 216 11.18 -13.33 5.99
N ASN A 217 12.25 -13.40 5.18
CA ASN A 217 12.86 -12.23 4.54
C ASN A 217 12.26 -12.05 3.14
N GLN A 218 11.33 -11.11 3.02
CA GLN A 218 10.62 -10.79 1.77
C GLN A 218 11.30 -9.68 0.95
N LEU A 219 12.44 -9.17 1.42
CA LEU A 219 13.24 -8.16 0.74
C LEU A 219 14.34 -8.80 -0.12
N GLU A 220 15.04 -9.78 0.45
CA GLU A 220 16.21 -10.42 -0.17
C GLU A 220 16.00 -11.90 -0.48
N GLY A 221 14.85 -12.47 -0.06
CA GLY A 221 14.54 -13.89 -0.25
C GLY A 221 15.25 -14.80 0.75
N PRO A 222 15.37 -16.11 0.45
CA PRO A 222 16.00 -17.07 1.34
C PRO A 222 17.49 -16.73 1.53
N GLN A 223 17.89 -16.37 2.75
CA GLN A 223 19.30 -16.10 3.02
C GLN A 223 20.10 -17.41 3.11
N PRO A 224 21.22 -17.54 2.38
CA PRO A 224 22.10 -18.69 2.54
C PRO A 224 22.70 -18.67 3.94
N CYS A 225 22.61 -19.79 4.66
CA CYS A 225 23.26 -19.90 5.96
C CYS A 225 24.78 -19.70 5.84
N LEU A 226 25.33 -18.89 6.73
CA LEU A 226 26.78 -18.69 6.85
C LEU A 226 27.54 -19.99 7.18
N PHE A 227 26.83 -20.99 7.74
CA PHE A 227 27.38 -22.29 8.13
C PHE A 227 26.88 -23.41 7.21
N ARG A 228 27.83 -24.20 6.71
CA ARG A 228 27.57 -25.38 5.88
C ARG A 228 26.71 -26.38 6.64
N GLY A 229 25.48 -26.62 6.18
CA GLY A 229 24.56 -27.62 6.74
C GLY A 229 23.36 -27.07 7.53
N CYS A 230 23.26 -25.75 7.71
CA CYS A 230 22.03 -25.12 8.22
C CYS A 230 21.13 -24.69 7.06
N THR A 231 19.83 -24.95 7.17
CA THR A 231 18.82 -24.28 6.33
C THR A 231 18.71 -22.83 6.82
N GLY A 232 18.75 -21.87 5.90
CA GLY A 232 18.50 -20.44 6.18
C GLY A 232 17.22 -20.22 6.98
N TRP A 233 17.03 -19.01 7.53
CA TRP A 233 15.76 -18.61 8.16
C TRP A 233 14.59 -19.11 7.30
N GLY A 234 13.71 -19.90 7.93
CA GLY A 234 12.80 -20.79 7.24
C GLY A 234 11.75 -20.10 6.40
N VAL A 235 10.95 -20.93 5.75
CA VAL A 235 9.68 -20.57 5.14
C VAL A 235 8.56 -20.84 6.13
N GLY A 236 7.46 -20.10 6.03
CA GLY A 236 6.29 -20.30 6.89
C GLY A 236 5.06 -19.58 6.39
N ASP A 237 3.92 -19.92 6.98
CA ASP A 237 2.66 -19.26 6.66
C ASP A 237 2.59 -17.92 7.41
N ILE A 238 2.41 -16.84 6.66
CA ILE A 238 2.41 -15.49 7.19
C ILE A 238 1.04 -14.87 6.93
N LEU A 239 0.43 -14.38 8.01
CA LEU A 239 -0.83 -13.65 7.96
C LEU A 239 -0.59 -12.21 8.39
N THR A 240 -0.82 -11.29 7.46
CA THR A 240 -0.80 -9.85 7.70
C THR A 240 -2.23 -9.35 7.76
N ARG A 241 -2.61 -8.64 8.83
CA ARG A 241 -3.94 -8.04 8.99
C ARG A 241 -3.87 -6.67 9.63
N ASP A 242 -4.68 -5.75 9.11
CA ASP A 242 -4.99 -4.45 9.72
C ASP A 242 -6.51 -4.40 9.98
N ARG A 243 -6.92 -3.85 11.12
CA ARG A 243 -8.32 -3.85 11.60
C ARG A 243 -8.70 -2.52 12.21
#